data_AF-A0A967BVE7-F1
#
_entry.id   AF-A0A967BVE7-F1
#
_cell.length_a   1.000
_cell.length_b   1.000
_cell.length_c   1.000
_cell.angle_alpha   90.00
_cell.angle_beta   90.00
_cell.angle_gamma   90.00
#
_symmetry.space_group_name_H-M   'P 1'
#
loop_
_entity.id
_entity.type
_entity.pdbx_description
1 polymer ?
#
loop_
_entity_poly.entity_id
_entity_poly.type
_entity_poly.pdbx_seq_one_letter_code
_entity_poly.pdbx_strand_id
1 'polypeptide(L)' 'MENTQSNTTTTPPLYLVNETDGMELVLMPGGWFRMGAMEKDTGAGYREKPGHLHYVAPFYMGITCVTVQQFKRFV' A
#
# COMPACT_ATOMS: atom_id res chain seq x y z
N MET A 1 32.74 -25.85 -16.20
CA MET A 1 32.49 -24.82 -15.16
C MET A 1 31.36 -23.97 -15.69
N GLU A 2 30.13 -24.28 -15.33
CA GLU A 2 28.96 -23.55 -15.81
C GLU A 2 28.26 -22.98 -14.58
N ASN A 3 28.30 -21.65 -14.47
CA ASN A 3 27.84 -20.91 -13.30
C ASN A 3 26.35 -20.61 -13.51
N THR A 4 25.50 -21.49 -12.99
CA THR A 4 24.04 -21.28 -12.99
C THR A 4 23.70 -20.15 -12.04
N GLN A 5 23.62 -18.92 -12.55
CA GLN A 5 22.97 -17.82 -11.85
C GLN A 5 21.48 -18.17 -11.74
N SER A 6 21.06 -18.58 -10.55
CA SER A 6 19.67 -18.79 -10.21
C SER A 6 18.92 -17.45 -10.28
N ASN A 7 18.05 -17.30 -11.27
CA ASN A 7 17.02 -16.26 -11.29
C ASN A 7 16.05 -16.52 -10.12
N THR A 8 16.34 -15.97 -8.94
CA THR A 8 15.39 -15.97 -7.83
C THR A 8 14.37 -14.86 -8.11
N THR A 9 13.19 -15.24 -8.57
CA THR A 9 12.02 -14.34 -8.55
C THR A 9 11.67 -14.09 -7.09
N THR A 10 12.31 -13.12 -6.46
CA THR A 10 12.13 -12.80 -5.03
C THR A 10 10.75 -12.18 -4.86
N THR A 11 9.81 -12.95 -4.32
CA THR A 11 8.53 -12.41 -3.86
C THR A 11 8.80 -11.25 -2.91
N PRO A 12 8.22 -10.06 -3.14
CA PRO A 12 8.42 -8.93 -2.24
C PRO A 12 7.94 -9.29 -0.83
N PRO A 13 8.69 -8.89 0.22
CA PRO A 13 8.34 -9.23 1.60
C PRO A 13 7.00 -8.62 1.99
N LEU A 14 6.18 -9.37 2.72
CA LEU A 14 4.86 -8.89 3.16
C LEU A 14 4.96 -7.70 4.13
N TYR A 15 6.01 -7.67 4.95
CA TYR A 15 6.26 -6.62 5.93
C TYR A 15 7.64 -6.03 5.72
N LEU A 16 7.73 -4.71 5.83
CA LEU A 16 8.98 -3.94 5.80
C LEU A 16 9.01 -2.99 6.98
N VAL A 17 10.20 -2.73 7.51
CA VAL A 17 10.43 -1.64 8.48
C VAL A 17 11.41 -0.68 7.83
N ASN A 18 11.02 0.58 7.71
CA ASN A 18 11.90 1.63 7.20
C ASN A 18 13.04 1.86 8.21
N GLU A 19 14.27 1.72 7.74
CA GLU A 19 15.47 1.86 8.57
C GLU A 19 15.69 3.29 9.10
N THR A 20 15.13 4.30 8.42
CA THR A 20 15.34 5.72 8.76
C THR A 20 14.48 6.15 9.94
N ASP A 21 13.18 5.88 9.88
CA ASP A 21 12.20 6.38 10.86
C ASP A 21 11.55 5.27 11.70
N GLY A 22 11.77 4.00 11.34
CA GLY A 22 11.14 2.84 11.97
C GLY A 22 9.68 2.63 11.54
N MET A 23 9.24 3.22 10.42
CA MET A 23 7.88 3.02 9.91
C MET A 23 7.65 1.57 9.47
N GLU A 24 6.61 0.96 10.01
CA GLU A 24 6.15 -0.37 9.62
C GLU A 24 5.23 -0.27 8.40
N LEU A 25 5.57 -1.01 7.35
CA LEU A 25 4.88 -1.03 6.07
C LEU A 25 4.39 -2.45 5.77
N VAL A 26 3.20 -2.56 5.18
CA VAL A 26 2.65 -3.82 4.67
C VAL A 26 2.50 -3.77 3.15
N LEU A 27 2.82 -4.87 2.48
CA LEU A 27 2.59 -5.03 1.05
C LEU A 27 1.09 -5.18 0.78
N MET A 28 0.52 -4.19 0.10
CA MET A 28 -0.80 -4.29 -0.50
C MET A 28 -0.67 -5.04 -1.84
N PRO A 29 -1.39 -6.15 -2.04
CA PRO A 29 -1.21 -7.03 -3.20
C PRO A 29 -1.67 -6.40 -4.54
N GLY A 30 -2.23 -5.19 -4.51
CA GLY A 30 -2.85 -4.57 -5.68
C GLY A 30 -4.09 -5.34 -6.15
N GLY A 31 -4.61 -4.93 -7.30
CA GLY A 31 -5.79 -5.52 -7.92
C GLY A 31 -6.88 -4.51 -8.24
N TRP A 32 -8.02 -5.04 -8.65
CA TRP A 32 -9.20 -4.26 -8.97
C TRP A 32 -10.08 -4.11 -7.73
N PHE A 33 -10.54 -2.90 -7.46
CA PHE A 33 -11.54 -2.63 -6.44
C PHE A 33 -12.49 -1.54 -6.89
N ARG A 34 -13.63 -1.42 -6.21
CA ARG A 34 -14.61 -0.37 -6.47
C ARG A 34 -14.29 0.83 -5.58
N MET A 35 -13.82 1.92 -6.19
CA MET A 35 -13.47 3.16 -5.50
C MET A 35 -14.64 4.15 -5.58
N GLY A 36 -14.94 4.81 -4.47
CA GLY A 36 -16.07 5.74 -4.33
C GLY A 36 -17.35 5.07 -3.84
N ALA A 37 -18.34 5.89 -3.51
CA ALA A 37 -19.61 5.48 -2.94
C ALA A 37 -20.59 4.97 -4.00
N MET A 38 -21.39 3.98 -3.62
CA MET A 38 -22.50 3.48 -4.41
C MET A 38 -23.71 4.39 -4.27
N GLU A 39 -24.67 4.27 -5.18
CA GLU A 39 -25.88 5.09 -5.11
C GLU A 39 -26.66 4.88 -3.79
N LYS A 40 -26.64 3.64 -3.29
CA LYS A 40 -27.29 3.23 -2.04
C LYS A 40 -26.66 3.81 -0.76
N ASP A 41 -25.45 4.37 -0.85
CA ASP A 41 -24.73 4.90 0.31
C ASP A 41 -25.25 6.32 0.60
N THR A 42 -26.29 6.40 1.44
CA THR A 42 -27.06 7.63 1.66
C THR A 42 -26.31 8.75 2.38
N GLY A 43 -25.24 8.41 3.12
CA GLY A 43 -24.38 9.38 3.80
C GLY A 43 -23.26 9.96 2.93
N ALA A 44 -23.06 9.44 1.72
CA ALA A 44 -21.97 9.87 0.87
C ALA A 44 -22.26 11.22 0.19
N GLY A 45 -21.28 12.12 0.21
CA GLY A 45 -21.36 13.38 -0.51
C GLY A 45 -21.35 13.18 -2.03
N TYR A 46 -21.81 14.18 -2.79
CA TYR A 46 -21.84 14.14 -4.26
C TYR A 46 -20.47 13.84 -4.89
N ARG A 47 -19.38 14.32 -4.27
CA ARG A 47 -18.00 14.13 -4.77
C ARG A 47 -17.40 12.76 -4.47
N GLU A 48 -18.06 11.95 -3.65
CA GLU A 48 -17.64 10.57 -3.38
C GLU A 48 -18.23 9.60 -4.40
N LYS A 49 -19.19 10.06 -5.22
CA LYS A 49 -19.87 9.30 -6.28
C LYS A 49 -19.36 9.73 -7.66
N PRO A 50 -19.50 8.87 -8.70
CA PRO A 50 -19.98 7.49 -8.64
C PRO A 50 -18.85 6.51 -8.27
N GLY A 51 -19.23 5.43 -7.60
CA GLY A 51 -18.36 4.28 -7.40
C GLY A 51 -17.98 3.63 -8.73
N HIS A 52 -16.68 3.57 -9.04
CA HIS A 52 -16.14 3.05 -10.30
C HIS A 52 -15.05 2.00 -10.07
N LEU A 53 -14.83 1.13 -11.06
CA LEU A 53 -13.82 0.09 -10.98
C LEU A 53 -12.43 0.70 -11.22
N HIS A 54 -11.51 0.50 -10.28
CA HIS A 54 -10.16 1.06 -10.32
C HIS A 54 -9.12 -0.03 -10.08
N TYR A 55 -8.03 -0.01 -10.84
CA TYR A 55 -6.90 -0.91 -10.67
C TYR A 55 -5.76 -0.20 -9.97
N VAL A 56 -5.14 -0.87 -9.01
CA VAL A 56 -3.92 -0.40 -8.34
C VAL A 56 -2.86 -1.51 -8.41
N ALA A 57 -1.66 -1.17 -8.84
CA ALA A 57 -0.51 -2.09 -8.81
C ALA A 57 -0.09 -2.36 -7.35
N PRO A 58 0.62 -3.46 -7.03
CA PRO A 58 1.10 -3.72 -5.68
C PRO A 58 1.97 -2.57 -5.14
N PHE A 59 1.80 -2.22 -3.87
CA PHE A 59 2.55 -1.13 -3.21
C PHE A 59 2.61 -1.34 -1.70
N TYR A 60 3.55 -0.67 -1.03
CA TYR A 60 3.65 -0.68 0.44
C TYR A 60 2.84 0.45 1.05
N MET A 61 2.09 0.17 2.12
CA MET A 61 1.33 1.16 2.90
C MET A 61 1.74 1.11 4.36
N GLY A 62 1.87 2.28 5.00
CA GLY A 62 2.07 2.37 6.45
C GLY A 62 0.92 1.74 7.22
N ILE A 63 1.24 0.91 8.21
CA ILE A 63 0.23 0.25 9.06
C ILE A 63 -0.52 1.27 9.93
N THR A 64 0.15 2.39 10.23
CA THR A 64 -0.41 3.52 10.97
C THR A 64 -0.09 4.82 10.27
N CYS A 65 -0.83 5.89 10.60
CA CYS A 65 -0.41 7.24 10.26
C CYS A 65 0.97 7.54 10.88
N VAL A 66 1.73 8.43 10.24
CA VAL A 66 3.03 8.88 10.77
C VAL A 66 2.85 9.42 12.18
N THR A 67 3.60 8.84 13.13
CA THR A 67 3.59 9.28 14.53
C THR A 67 4.51 10.50 14.71
N VAL A 68 4.25 11.28 15.76
CA VAL A 68 5.12 12.40 16.15
C VAL A 68 6.56 11.92 16.44
N GLN A 69 6.72 10.71 16.99
CA GLN A 69 8.06 10.16 17.26
C GLN A 69 8.80 9.81 15.98
N GLN A 70 8.14 9.19 14.99
CA GLN A 70 8.75 8.89 13.69
C GLN A 70 9.15 10.19 12.98
N PHE A 71 8.26 11.18 12.97
CA PHE A 71 8.57 12.48 12.37
C PHE A 71 9.79 13.15 13.00
N LYS A 72 9.92 13.09 14.34
CA LYS A 72 11.09 13.60 15.07
C LYS A 72 12.41 12.87 14.78
N ARG A 73 12.37 11.64 14.25
CA ARG A 73 13.57 10.90 13.82
C ARG A 73 13.99 11.30 12.40
N PHE A 74 13.01 11.70 11.58
CA PHE A 74 13.22 12.13 10.22
C PHE A 74 13.82 13.55 10.10
N VAL A 75 13.33 14.50 10.91
CA VAL A 75 13.81 15.91 10.94
C VAL A 75 15.02 16.11 11.84
#